data_AF-A0AAU8ETM3-F1
#
_entry.id   AF-A0AAU8ETM3-F1
#
_cell.length_a   1.000
_cell.length_b   1.000
_cell.length_c   1.000
_cell.angle_alpha   90.00
_cell.angle_beta   90.00
_cell.angle_gamma   90.00
#
_symmetry.space_group_name_H-M   'P 1'
#
loop_
_entity.id
_entity.type
_entity.pdbx_description
1 polymer ?
#
loop_
_entity_poly.entity_id
_entity_poly.type
_entity_poly.pdbx_seq_one_letter_code
_entity_poly.pdbx_strand_id
1 'polypeptide(L)'
;MQLDEVVGRFHQTMNEFAKGDPEPAKAMFSHGEDGSLANPWGPPVVGWDQVSKALDSAAARFKDGRLVGVDGLSRHVTSELAVFLDVEHWQGRSRYIAV
;
A
#
# COMPACT_ATOMS: atom_id res chain seq x y z
N MET A 1 12.70 -15.37 -4.08
CA MET A 1 12.77 -14.08 -3.37
C MET A 1 12.39 -14.36 -1.93
N GLN A 2 13.23 -13.96 -0.97
CA GLN A 2 12.94 -14.17 0.45
C GLN A 2 11.85 -13.19 0.90
N LEU A 3 11.01 -13.56 1.88
CA LEU A 3 9.90 -12.70 2.33
C LEU A 3 10.36 -11.28 2.74
N ASP A 4 11.48 -11.16 3.45
CA ASP A 4 12.02 -9.85 3.86
C ASP A 4 12.42 -8.97 2.67
N GLU A 5 12.85 -9.57 1.58
CA GLU A 5 13.17 -8.86 0.34
C GLU A 5 11.90 -8.34 -0.34
N VAL A 6 10.82 -9.13 -0.33
CA VAL A 6 9.50 -8.71 -0.85
C VAL A 6 8.94 -7.55 -0.03
N VAL A 7 8.96 -7.69 1.29
CA VAL A 7 8.46 -6.68 2.24
C VAL A 7 9.28 -5.39 2.12
N GLY A 8 10.62 -5.51 2.09
CA GLY A 8 11.49 -4.35 1.89
C GLY A 8 11.25 -3.65 0.56
N ARG A 9 11.01 -4.40 -0.53
CA ARG A 9 10.62 -3.83 -1.82
C ARG A 9 9.26 -3.13 -1.74
N PHE A 10 8.27 -3.72 -1.09
CA PHE A 10 6.97 -3.10 -0.88
C PHE A 10 7.09 -1.77 -0.13
N HIS A 11 7.85 -1.72 0.98
CA HIS A 11 8.10 -0.47 1.72
C HIS A 11 8.81 0.59 0.86
N GLN A 12 9.70 0.20 -0.05
CA GLN A 12 10.33 1.15 -0.98
C GLN A 12 9.30 1.79 -1.92
N THR A 13 8.29 1.03 -2.38
CA THR A 13 7.23 1.57 -3.26
C THR A 13 6.39 2.66 -2.60
N MET A 14 6.30 2.65 -1.27
CA MET A 14 5.53 3.62 -0.50
C MET A 14 6.05 5.04 -0.62
N ASN A 15 7.34 5.23 -0.89
CA ASN A 15 7.87 6.58 -1.14
C ASN A 15 7.33 7.21 -2.42
N GLU A 16 7.13 6.42 -3.48
CA GLU A 16 6.53 6.92 -4.71
C GLU A 16 5.01 7.12 -4.53
N PHE A 17 4.37 6.22 -3.79
CA PHE A 17 2.97 6.39 -3.38
C PHE A 17 2.75 7.70 -2.60
N ALA A 18 3.68 8.04 -1.71
CA ALA A 18 3.67 9.29 -0.94
C ALA A 18 3.83 10.55 -1.80
N LYS A 19 4.35 10.41 -3.02
CA LYS A 19 4.49 11.49 -3.99
C LYS A 19 3.32 11.56 -4.97
N GLY A 20 2.39 10.62 -4.86
CA GLY A 20 1.19 10.52 -5.70
C GLY A 20 1.35 9.58 -6.89
N ASP A 21 2.40 8.76 -6.94
CA ASP A 21 2.57 7.72 -7.96
C ASP A 21 2.20 6.34 -7.39
N PRO A 22 1.05 5.77 -7.76
CA PRO A 22 0.62 4.45 -7.27
C PRO A 22 1.26 3.28 -8.00
N GLU A 23 1.88 3.49 -9.17
CA GLU A 23 2.26 2.40 -10.09
C GLU A 23 3.29 1.43 -9.48
N PRO A 24 4.33 1.88 -8.75
CA PRO A 24 5.25 0.97 -8.09
C PRO A 24 4.56 0.06 -7.06
N ALA A 25 3.61 0.60 -6.29
CA ALA A 25 2.88 -0.17 -5.28
C ALA A 25 1.92 -1.17 -5.95
N LYS A 26 1.17 -0.75 -6.97
CA LYS A 26 0.29 -1.60 -7.78
C LYS A 26 0.97 -2.84 -8.34
N ALA A 27 2.24 -2.72 -8.74
CA ALA A 27 3.03 -3.85 -9.25
C ALA A 27 3.34 -4.93 -8.19
N MET A 28 3.18 -4.61 -6.90
CA MET A 28 3.36 -5.55 -5.78
C MET A 28 2.05 -6.24 -5.35
N PHE A 29 0.89 -5.73 -5.77
CA PHE A 29 -0.41 -6.31 -5.44
C PHE A 29 -0.73 -7.50 -6.34
N SER A 30 -1.54 -8.44 -5.83
CA SER A 30 -2.16 -9.47 -6.66
C SER A 30 -3.11 -8.83 -7.68
N HIS A 31 -3.06 -9.29 -8.93
CA HIS A 31 -4.00 -8.91 -9.99
C HIS A 31 -5.15 -9.93 -10.15
N GLY A 32 -5.31 -10.82 -9.16
CA GLY A 32 -6.40 -11.80 -9.10
C GLY A 32 -7.76 -11.19 -8.73
N GLU A 33 -8.80 -12.02 -8.83
CA GLU A 33 -10.19 -11.61 -8.54
C GLU A 33 -10.49 -11.52 -7.03
N ASP A 34 -9.68 -12.17 -6.19
CA ASP A 34 -9.84 -12.28 -4.75
C ASP A 34 -9.02 -11.25 -3.94
N GLY A 35 -8.14 -10.50 -4.61
CA GLY A 35 -7.36 -9.44 -4.00
C GLY A 35 -8.26 -8.33 -3.44
N SER A 36 -7.97 -7.84 -2.24
CA SER A 36 -8.79 -6.81 -1.58
C SER A 36 -7.96 -5.65 -1.05
N LEU A 37 -8.62 -4.51 -0.85
CA LEU A 37 -8.03 -3.33 -0.24
C LEU A 37 -9.03 -2.66 0.70
N ALA A 38 -8.60 -2.38 1.93
CA ALA A 38 -9.32 -1.58 2.89
C ALA A 38 -8.43 -0.42 3.32
N ASN A 39 -8.51 0.70 2.59
CA ASN A 39 -7.80 1.93 2.94
C ASN A 39 -8.75 2.92 3.66
N PRO A 40 -8.22 3.97 4.32
CA PRO A 40 -9.04 4.92 5.07
C PRO A 40 -9.95 5.83 4.23
N TRP A 41 -9.99 5.70 2.89
CA TRP A 41 -10.64 6.66 1.98
C TRP A 41 -11.80 6.08 1.16
N GLY A 42 -12.48 5.07 1.68
CA GLY A 42 -13.66 4.49 1.06
C GLY A 42 -14.08 3.19 1.73
N PRO A 43 -15.12 2.52 1.21
CA PRO A 43 -15.43 1.17 1.63
C PRO A 43 -14.32 0.19 1.18
N PRO A 44 -14.18 -0.97 1.86
CA PRO A 44 -13.34 -2.06 1.36
C PRO A 44 -13.78 -2.51 -0.04
N VAL A 45 -12.82 -2.85 -0.89
CA VAL A 45 -13.05 -3.33 -2.26
C VAL A 45 -12.37 -4.68 -2.51
N VAL A 46 -12.88 -5.43 -3.48
CA VAL A 46 -12.38 -6.75 -3.89
C VAL A 46 -12.27 -6.80 -5.42
N GLY A 47 -11.24 -7.46 -5.93
CA GLY A 47 -10.92 -7.60 -7.35
C GLY A 47 -10.01 -6.49 -7.87
N TRP A 48 -9.07 -6.87 -8.73
CA TRP A 48 -7.98 -5.99 -9.21
C TRP A 48 -8.45 -4.64 -9.76
N ASP A 49 -9.47 -4.60 -10.62
CA ASP A 49 -9.96 -3.35 -11.21
C ASP A 49 -10.42 -2.33 -10.16
N GLN A 50 -11.03 -2.81 -9.07
CA GLN A 50 -11.50 -1.96 -7.98
C GLN A 50 -10.33 -1.54 -7.08
N VAL A 51 -9.44 -2.49 -6.75
CA VAL A 51 -8.22 -2.24 -5.97
C VAL A 51 -7.33 -1.20 -6.66
N SER A 52 -7.10 -1.33 -7.97
CA SER A 52 -6.26 -0.42 -8.76
C SER A 52 -6.81 1.02 -8.72
N LYS A 53 -8.12 1.20 -8.95
CA LYS A 53 -8.79 2.52 -8.86
C LYS A 53 -8.76 3.12 -7.44
N ALA A 54 -8.86 2.27 -6.43
CA ALA A 54 -8.78 2.71 -5.04
C ALA A 54 -7.34 3.14 -4.67
N LEU A 55 -6.32 2.47 -5.20
CA LEU A 55 -4.91 2.88 -5.07
C LEU A 55 -4.63 4.21 -5.79
N ASP A 56 -5.15 4.40 -7.01
CA ASP A 56 -5.07 5.70 -7.72
C ASP A 56 -5.66 6.84 -6.89
N SER A 57 -6.87 6.62 -6.37
CA SER A 57 -7.57 7.59 -5.55
C SER A 57 -6.81 7.90 -4.27
N ALA A 58 -6.23 6.89 -3.62
CA ALA A 58 -5.45 7.06 -2.41
C ALA A 58 -4.14 7.81 -2.66
N ALA A 59 -3.35 7.44 -3.67
CA ALA A 59 -2.10 8.12 -4.01
C ALA A 59 -2.33 9.60 -4.37
N ALA A 60 -3.40 9.91 -5.10
CA ALA A 60 -3.75 11.28 -5.49
C ALA A 60 -3.96 12.25 -4.30
N ARG A 61 -4.19 11.72 -3.08
CA ARG A 61 -4.33 12.51 -1.85
C ARG A 61 -3.00 12.99 -1.28
N PHE A 62 -1.89 12.40 -1.71
CA PHE A 62 -0.56 12.77 -1.23
C PHE A 62 0.12 13.77 -2.17
N LYS A 63 0.95 14.65 -1.59
CA LYS A 63 1.87 15.51 -2.33
C LYS A 63 3.16 15.71 -1.53
N ASP A 64 4.30 15.48 -2.19
CA ASP A 64 5.64 15.65 -1.63
C ASP A 64 5.81 14.90 -0.30
N GLY A 65 5.18 13.72 -0.18
CA GLY A 65 5.27 12.89 1.01
C GLY A 65 6.47 11.94 0.99
N ARG A 66 6.71 11.29 2.13
CA ARG A 66 7.68 10.21 2.31
C ARG A 66 7.26 9.28 3.44
N LEU A 67 7.66 8.02 3.31
CA LEU A 67 7.64 7.07 4.41
C LEU A 67 8.87 7.33 5.29
N VAL A 68 8.67 7.63 6.58
CA VAL A 68 9.75 7.99 7.52
C VAL A 68 10.09 6.86 8.49
N GLY A 69 9.24 5.84 8.60
CA GLY A 69 9.47 4.69 9.44
C GLY A 69 8.40 3.62 9.24
N VAL A 70 8.74 2.40 9.62
CA VAL A 70 7.82 1.25 9.63
C VAL A 70 8.08 0.47 10.91
N ASP A 71 7.04 0.28 11.72
CA ASP A 71 7.09 -0.57 12.90
C ASP A 71 6.32 -1.86 12.62
N GLY A 72 7.02 -2.99 12.56
CA GLY A 72 6.38 -4.30 12.42
C GLY A 72 5.71 -4.73 13.73
N LEU A 73 4.40 -5.00 13.70
CA LEU A 73 3.62 -5.38 14.87
C LEU A 73 3.43 -6.88 15.01
N SER A 74 3.08 -7.56 13.93
CA SER A 74 2.83 -9.00 13.95
C SER A 74 3.20 -9.64 12.63
N ARG A 75 3.57 -10.91 12.68
CA ARG A 75 3.95 -11.69 11.51
C ARG A 75 3.64 -13.17 11.75
N HIS A 76 2.97 -13.78 10.78
CA HIS A 76 2.70 -15.21 10.72
C HIS A 76 3.17 -15.74 9.36
N VAL A 77 4.02 -16.76 9.37
CA VAL A 77 4.64 -17.30 8.15
C VAL A 77 4.54 -18.81 8.16
N THR A 78 4.07 -19.37 7.06
CA THR A 78 4.10 -20.80 6.73
C THR A 78 4.96 -21.01 5.48
N SER A 79 5.02 -22.24 4.97
CA SER A 79 5.69 -22.53 3.69
C SER A 79 4.98 -21.91 2.49
N GLU A 80 3.69 -21.57 2.60
CA GLU A 80 2.85 -21.15 1.48
C GLU A 80 2.23 -19.74 1.65
N LEU A 81 2.20 -19.21 2.88
CA LEU A 81 1.56 -17.93 3.18
C LEU A 81 2.37 -17.12 4.18
N ALA A 82 2.40 -15.81 3.96
CA ALA A 82 2.86 -14.84 4.94
C ALA A 82 1.79 -13.77 5.15
N VAL A 83 1.51 -13.47 6.41
CA VAL A 83 0.65 -12.36 6.82
C VAL A 83 1.43 -11.54 7.83
N PHE A 84 1.45 -10.22 7.64
CA PHE A 84 2.11 -9.31 8.57
C PHE A 84 1.27 -8.03 8.71
N LEU A 85 1.49 -7.34 9.82
CA LEU A 85 0.88 -6.05 10.12
C LEU A 85 1.98 -5.08 10.51
N ASP A 86 2.04 -3.97 9.78
CA ASP A 86 2.98 -2.88 10.01
C ASP A 86 2.23 -1.59 10.38
N VAL A 87 2.84 -0.76 11.22
CA VAL A 87 2.47 0.66 11.35
C VAL A 87 3.44 1.46 10.50
N GLU A 88 2.89 2.10 9.47
CA GLU A 88 3.66 2.96 8.60
C GLU A 88 3.59 4.41 9.10
N HIS A 89 4.75 5.05 9.24
CA HIS A 89 4.86 6.45 9.62
C HIS A 89 5.11 7.29 8.40
N TRP A 90 4.14 8.13 8.04
CA TRP A 90 4.19 8.97 6.85
C TRP A 90 4.35 10.44 7.23
N GLN A 91 5.16 11.17 6.47
CA GLN A 91 5.22 12.62 6.51
C GLN A 91 4.87 13.16 5.13
N GLY A 92 3.97 14.12 5.05
CA GLY A 92 3.65 14.75 3.77
C GLY A 92 2.57 15.81 3.89
N ARG A 93 2.30 16.48 2.77
CA ARG A 93 1.13 17.36 2.67
C ARG A 93 -0.03 16.54 2.12
N SER A 94 -1.13 16.52 2.87
CA SER A 94 -2.39 16.00 2.35
C SER A 94 -2.98 17.03 1.39
N ARG A 95 -3.40 16.58 0.20
CA ARG A 95 -4.33 17.35 -0.62
C ARG A 95 -5.70 17.17 0.00
N TYR A 96 -6.31 18.28 0.45
CA TYR A 96 -7.74 18.28 0.72
C TYR A 96 -8.45 18.02 -0.61
N ILE A 97 -8.94 16.80 -0.80
CA ILE A 97 -9.85 16.46 -1.89
C ILE A 97 -11.23 16.48 -1.25
N ALA A 98 -11.99 17.56 -1.45
CA ALA A 98 -13.39 17.58 -1.10
C ALA A 98 -14.08 16.48 -1.93
N VAL A 99 -14.67 15.51 -1.24
CA VAL A 99 -15.52 14.47 -1.83
C VAL A 99 -16.94 15.03 -1.93
#